data_AF-A0A6I2V4R7-F1
#
_entry.id   AF-A0A6I2V4R7-F1
#
_cell.length_a   1.000
_cell.length_b   1.000
_cell.length_c   1.000
_cell.angle_alpha   90.00
_cell.angle_beta   90.00
_cell.angle_gamma   90.00
#
_symmetry.space_group_name_H-M   'P 1'
#
loop_
_entity.id
_entity.type
_entity.pdbx_description
1 polymer ?
#
loop_
_entity_poly.entity_id
_entity_poly.type
_entity_poly.pdbx_seq_one_letter_code
_entity_poly.pdbx_strand_id
1 'polypeptide(L)'
;MPRLGVPNLDPNLEESLFADMQKVEALLRSHIEGEYPLVIETSRHLVEAGGKRLRPLLTLIAAQFGDPTKFGIIESAVVCELTHLATLYHDDVMDEAPLRRGVESANNRWGNSVAILTGDYLFAKASQLLADLGPEAVRLQAKTFERLVIGQINETQGKTAGLSMIDHYLQVVSDKTGSLIATSARFGALLSGAEPKVVDVLTKFGEKVGIAFQIADDLLDV
;
A
#
# COMPACT_ATOMS: atom_id res chain seq x y z
N MET A 1 -23.54 0.79 -10.22
CA MET A 1 -22.46 0.14 -9.46
C MET A 1 -21.86 1.17 -8.51
N PRO A 2 -21.49 0.80 -7.28
CA PRO A 2 -20.83 1.72 -6.34
C PRO A 2 -19.54 2.26 -6.97
N ARG A 3 -19.29 3.57 -6.85
CA ARG A 3 -18.13 4.25 -7.47
C ARG A 3 -16.80 3.81 -6.86
N LEU A 4 -16.84 3.38 -5.59
CA LEU A 4 -15.68 2.95 -4.81
C LEU A 4 -15.61 1.42 -4.63
N GLY A 5 -16.48 0.66 -5.28
CA GLY A 5 -16.47 -0.82 -5.21
C GLY A 5 -16.92 -1.41 -3.87
N VAL A 6 -17.34 -0.60 -2.90
CA VAL A 6 -17.92 -1.06 -1.62
C VAL A 6 -19.45 -1.04 -1.72
N PRO A 7 -20.14 -2.18 -1.54
CA PRO A 7 -21.59 -2.23 -1.64
C PRO A 7 -22.26 -1.56 -0.44
N ASN A 8 -23.44 -0.97 -0.65
CA ASN A 8 -24.31 -0.40 0.39
C ASN A 8 -23.66 0.68 1.27
N LEU A 9 -22.74 1.48 0.73
CA LEU A 9 -22.25 2.69 1.40
C LEU A 9 -23.37 3.73 1.54
N ASP A 10 -23.35 4.47 2.65
CA ASP A 10 -24.15 5.69 2.78
C ASP A 10 -23.78 6.68 1.66
N PRO A 11 -24.77 7.28 0.95
CA PRO A 11 -24.48 8.15 -0.20
C PRO A 11 -23.59 9.36 0.13
N ASN A 12 -23.76 9.97 1.31
CA ASN A 12 -22.95 11.12 1.70
C ASN A 12 -21.51 10.70 2.00
N LEU A 13 -21.35 9.53 2.64
CA LEU A 13 -20.03 8.95 2.86
C LEU A 13 -19.34 8.59 1.54
N GLU A 14 -20.06 7.96 0.60
CA GLU A 14 -19.50 7.63 -0.72
C GLU A 14 -19.06 8.89 -1.48
N GLU A 15 -19.83 9.97 -1.43
CA GLU A 15 -19.48 11.24 -2.05
C GLU A 15 -18.23 11.87 -1.41
N SER A 16 -18.16 11.90 -0.08
CA SER A 16 -17.00 12.42 0.65
C SER A 16 -15.73 11.61 0.34
N LEU A 17 -15.79 10.28 0.42
CA LEU A 17 -14.66 9.40 0.13
C LEU A 17 -14.21 9.53 -1.33
N PHE A 18 -15.15 9.70 -2.27
CA PHE A 18 -14.82 9.92 -3.67
C PHE A 18 -14.05 11.24 -3.87
N ALA A 19 -14.48 12.32 -3.23
CA ALA A 19 -13.78 13.60 -3.28
C ALA A 19 -12.36 13.50 -2.66
N ASP A 20 -12.21 12.79 -1.55
CA ASP A 20 -10.91 12.58 -0.92
C ASP A 20 -9.98 11.67 -1.75
N MET A 21 -10.53 10.64 -2.41
CA MET A 21 -9.78 9.82 -3.36
C MET A 21 -9.27 10.64 -4.55
N GLN A 22 -9.98 11.67 -5.01
CA GLN A 22 -9.46 12.59 -6.02
C GLN A 22 -8.27 13.41 -5.52
N LYS A 23 -8.27 13.82 -4.24
CA LYS A 23 -7.13 14.48 -3.61
C LYS A 23 -5.93 13.55 -3.50
N VAL A 24 -6.15 12.29 -3.13
CA VAL A 24 -5.12 11.24 -3.12
C VAL A 24 -4.51 11.08 -4.51
N GLU A 25 -5.33 10.94 -5.56
CA GLU A 25 -4.82 10.78 -6.93
C GLU A 25 -4.03 12.00 -7.40
N ALA A 26 -4.50 13.22 -7.09
CA ALA A 26 -3.79 14.44 -7.42
C ALA A 26 -2.43 14.52 -6.71
N LEU A 27 -2.38 14.21 -5.41
CA LEU A 27 -1.16 14.24 -4.61
C LEU A 27 -0.19 13.12 -5.00
N LEU A 28 -0.69 11.91 -5.31
CA LEU A 28 0.14 10.81 -5.80
C LEU A 28 0.85 11.19 -7.11
N ARG A 29 0.12 11.81 -8.05
CA ARG A 29 0.66 12.25 -9.34
C ARG A 29 1.70 13.36 -9.18
N SER A 30 1.46 14.35 -8.31
CA SER A 30 2.44 15.43 -8.10
C SER A 30 3.76 14.91 -7.50
N HIS A 31 3.73 13.81 -6.75
CA HIS A 31 4.93 13.25 -6.12
C HIS A 31 5.82 12.45 -7.07
N ILE A 32 5.31 12.02 -8.22
CA ILE A 32 6.09 11.33 -9.26
C ILE A 32 6.53 12.27 -10.40
N GLU A 33 6.22 13.55 -10.29
CA GLU A 33 6.81 14.60 -11.12
C GLU A 33 8.24 14.92 -10.65
N GLY A 34 9.06 15.43 -11.56
CA GLY A 34 10.45 15.77 -11.30
C GLY A 34 11.22 16.27 -12.52
N GLU A 35 12.53 16.33 -12.40
CA GLU A 35 13.43 16.86 -13.45
C GLU A 35 14.15 15.76 -14.25
N TYR A 36 14.07 14.50 -13.81
CA TYR A 36 14.77 13.37 -14.43
C TYR A 36 13.82 12.56 -15.31
N PRO A 37 13.89 12.67 -16.66
CA PRO A 37 12.87 12.13 -17.55
C PRO A 37 12.64 10.63 -17.42
N LEU A 38 13.72 9.84 -17.25
CA LEU A 38 13.62 8.39 -17.10
C LEU A 38 12.91 7.98 -15.81
N VAL A 39 13.15 8.69 -14.71
CA VAL A 39 12.51 8.40 -13.42
C VAL A 39 11.02 8.74 -13.47
N ILE A 40 10.66 9.82 -14.18
CA ILE A 40 9.25 10.20 -14.41
C ILE A 40 8.55 9.15 -15.28
N GLU A 41 9.16 8.76 -16.40
CA GLU A 41 8.57 7.75 -17.29
C GLU A 41 8.35 6.43 -16.55
N THR A 42 9.39 5.96 -15.87
CA THR A 42 9.34 4.66 -15.18
C THR A 42 8.35 4.69 -14.02
N SER A 43 8.31 5.73 -13.19
CA SER A 43 7.38 5.83 -12.05
C SER A 43 5.92 6.00 -12.48
N ARG A 44 5.65 6.73 -13.57
CA ARG A 44 4.29 6.90 -14.11
C ARG A 44 3.69 5.58 -14.57
N HIS A 45 4.50 4.64 -15.04
CA HIS A 45 4.04 3.37 -15.59
C HIS A 45 3.05 2.62 -14.68
N LEU A 46 3.43 2.31 -13.44
CA LEU A 46 2.53 1.58 -12.52
C LEU A 46 1.51 2.50 -11.81
N VAL A 47 1.80 3.80 -11.70
CA VAL A 47 0.85 4.77 -11.12
C VAL A 47 -0.34 4.96 -12.05
N GLU A 48 -0.10 5.15 -13.35
CA GLU A 48 -1.11 5.38 -14.39
C GLU A 48 -1.78 4.10 -14.88
N ALA A 49 -1.10 2.94 -14.79
CA ALA A 49 -1.74 1.63 -14.97
C ALA A 49 -2.94 1.41 -14.00
N GLY A 50 -3.07 2.29 -12.98
CA GLY A 50 -4.22 2.30 -12.10
C GLY A 50 -4.15 1.16 -11.10
N GLY A 51 -5.30 0.74 -10.58
CA GLY A 51 -5.41 -0.31 -9.57
C GLY A 51 -6.66 -0.11 -8.72
N LYS A 52 -6.94 -1.06 -7.82
CA LYS A 52 -8.13 -1.01 -6.95
C LYS A 52 -8.06 0.11 -5.89
N ARG A 53 -6.89 0.74 -5.69
CA ARG A 53 -6.60 1.75 -4.65
C ARG A 53 -7.14 1.40 -3.25
N LEU A 54 -7.09 0.12 -2.91
CA LEU A 54 -7.61 -0.42 -1.65
C LEU A 54 -6.96 0.24 -0.43
N ARG A 55 -5.63 0.39 -0.45
CA ARG A 55 -4.85 0.93 0.67
C ARG A 55 -5.22 2.39 0.98
N PRO A 56 -5.18 3.32 0.01
CA PRO A 56 -5.69 4.67 0.22
C PRO A 56 -7.13 4.72 0.70
N LEU A 57 -8.04 3.98 0.06
CA LEU A 57 -9.45 3.98 0.42
C LEU A 57 -9.65 3.50 1.86
N LEU A 58 -8.92 2.48 2.30
CA LEU A 58 -8.97 1.99 3.67
C LEU A 58 -8.46 3.03 4.68
N THR A 59 -7.39 3.78 4.35
CA THR A 59 -6.92 4.90 5.17
C THR A 59 -8.04 5.95 5.34
N LEU A 60 -8.71 6.34 4.25
CA LEU A 60 -9.79 7.33 4.29
C LEU A 60 -11.02 6.85 5.09
N ILE A 61 -11.38 5.56 4.94
CA ILE A 61 -12.48 4.96 5.72
C ILE A 61 -12.12 4.90 7.20
N ALA A 62 -10.89 4.51 7.54
CA ALA A 62 -10.45 4.42 8.93
C ALA A 62 -10.43 5.81 9.62
N ALA A 63 -10.16 6.88 8.87
CA ALA A 63 -10.19 8.24 9.39
C ALA A 63 -11.59 8.69 9.84
N GLN A 64 -12.67 8.10 9.31
CA GLN A 64 -14.06 8.41 9.70
C GLN A 64 -14.39 8.05 11.15
N PHE A 65 -13.55 7.28 11.82
CA PHE A 65 -13.69 6.97 13.25
C PHE A 65 -13.14 8.07 14.18
N GLY A 66 -12.55 9.12 13.62
CA GLY A 66 -12.13 10.34 14.31
C GLY A 66 -12.59 11.57 13.53
N ASP A 67 -11.71 12.57 13.40
CA ASP A 67 -11.93 13.73 12.53
C ASP A 67 -11.29 13.48 11.14
N PRO A 68 -12.07 13.19 10.09
CA PRO A 68 -11.55 12.87 8.76
C PRO A 68 -10.98 14.09 8.02
N THR A 69 -11.10 15.30 8.58
CA THR A 69 -10.63 16.54 7.96
C THR A 69 -9.23 16.96 8.40
N LYS A 70 -8.62 16.22 9.34
CA LYS A 70 -7.29 16.51 9.85
C LYS A 70 -6.21 16.39 8.79
N PHE A 71 -5.21 17.27 8.91
CA PHE A 71 -3.98 17.20 8.13
C PHE A 71 -3.30 15.84 8.30
N GLY A 72 -2.72 15.33 7.21
CA GLY A 72 -1.95 14.09 7.19
C GLY A 72 -2.72 12.85 6.74
N ILE A 73 -4.06 12.90 6.68
CA ILE A 73 -4.86 11.75 6.25
C ILE A 73 -4.62 11.45 4.75
N ILE A 74 -4.67 12.47 3.90
CA ILE A 74 -4.42 12.31 2.45
C ILE A 74 -2.96 11.92 2.20
N GLU A 75 -2.03 12.57 2.88
CA GLU A 75 -0.59 12.31 2.79
C GLU A 75 -0.26 10.86 3.18
N SER A 76 -0.81 10.37 4.29
CA SER A 76 -0.60 8.99 4.74
C SER A 76 -1.23 7.96 3.79
N ALA A 77 -2.38 8.28 3.17
CA ALA A 77 -2.97 7.43 2.14
C ALA A 77 -2.05 7.32 0.90
N VAL A 78 -1.45 8.44 0.47
CA VAL A 78 -0.46 8.47 -0.61
C VAL A 78 0.82 7.72 -0.23
N VAL A 79 1.31 7.86 1.00
CA VAL A 79 2.47 7.10 1.50
C VAL A 79 2.23 5.59 1.39
N CYS A 80 1.06 5.09 1.78
CA CYS A 80 0.73 3.68 1.66
C CYS A 80 0.71 3.19 0.21
N GLU A 81 0.18 4.00 -0.73
CA GLU A 81 0.16 3.62 -2.15
C GLU A 81 1.55 3.72 -2.79
N LEU A 82 2.34 4.76 -2.50
CA LEU A 82 3.72 4.87 -2.99
C LEU A 82 4.58 3.70 -2.50
N THR A 83 4.41 3.30 -1.24
CA THR A 83 5.06 2.11 -0.67
C THR A 83 4.66 0.86 -1.43
N HIS A 84 3.36 0.66 -1.66
CA HIS A 84 2.84 -0.49 -2.40
C HIS A 84 3.35 -0.52 -3.84
N LEU A 85 3.37 0.62 -4.52
CA LEU A 85 3.91 0.72 -5.87
C LEU A 85 5.40 0.39 -5.90
N ALA A 86 6.17 0.91 -4.94
CA ALA A 86 7.59 0.63 -4.83
C ALA A 86 7.86 -0.87 -4.65
N THR A 87 7.09 -1.56 -3.80
CA THR A 87 7.21 -3.02 -3.64
C THR A 87 6.84 -3.76 -4.91
N LEU A 88 5.85 -3.31 -5.69
CA LEU A 88 5.54 -3.93 -6.99
C LEU A 88 6.71 -3.88 -7.98
N TYR A 89 7.47 -2.77 -8.03
CA TYR A 89 8.68 -2.72 -8.88
C TYR A 89 9.75 -3.72 -8.43
N HIS A 90 9.89 -3.92 -7.13
CA HIS A 90 10.83 -4.90 -6.57
C HIS A 90 10.34 -6.33 -6.80
N ASP A 91 9.04 -6.60 -6.59
CA ASP A 91 8.39 -7.88 -6.82
C ASP A 91 8.47 -8.30 -8.29
N ASP A 92 8.26 -7.38 -9.25
CA ASP A 92 8.41 -7.65 -10.68
C ASP A 92 9.80 -8.21 -11.04
N VAL A 93 10.84 -7.80 -10.32
CA VAL A 93 12.20 -8.33 -10.49
C VAL A 93 12.36 -9.69 -9.83
N MET A 94 11.79 -9.89 -8.64
CA MET A 94 11.89 -11.15 -7.89
C MET A 94 11.08 -12.28 -8.54
N ASP A 95 9.91 -11.96 -9.10
CA ASP A 95 8.96 -12.90 -9.69
C ASP A 95 9.25 -13.21 -11.18
N GLU A 96 10.17 -12.47 -11.81
CA GLU A 96 10.43 -12.51 -13.27
C GLU A 96 9.14 -12.39 -14.12
N ALA A 97 8.12 -11.70 -13.61
CA ALA A 97 6.82 -11.61 -14.25
C ALA A 97 6.90 -10.81 -15.57
N PRO A 98 6.29 -11.26 -16.70
CA PRO A 98 6.31 -10.52 -17.96
C PRO A 98 5.27 -9.37 -18.00
N LEU A 99 4.22 -9.44 -17.17
CA LEU A 99 3.12 -8.47 -17.13
C LEU A 99 2.76 -8.12 -15.69
N ARG A 100 2.34 -6.87 -15.45
CA ARG A 100 1.75 -6.37 -14.20
C ARG A 100 0.56 -5.48 -14.50
N ARG A 101 -0.59 -5.74 -13.88
CA ARG A 101 -1.85 -4.97 -14.11
C ARG A 101 -2.24 -4.84 -15.60
N GLY A 102 -1.96 -5.87 -16.39
CA GLY A 102 -2.27 -5.88 -17.83
C GLY A 102 -1.33 -5.05 -18.71
N VAL A 103 -0.27 -4.45 -18.14
CA VAL A 103 0.82 -3.79 -18.89
C VAL A 103 2.12 -4.58 -18.72
N GLU A 104 3.10 -4.36 -19.60
CA GLU A 104 4.45 -4.94 -19.47
C GLU A 104 5.05 -4.62 -18.09
N SER A 105 5.66 -5.59 -17.43
CA SER A 105 6.32 -5.35 -16.14
C SER A 105 7.52 -4.42 -16.28
N ALA A 106 7.90 -3.75 -15.20
CA ALA A 106 8.97 -2.75 -15.25
C ALA A 106 10.35 -3.36 -15.58
N ASN A 107 10.62 -4.55 -15.04
CA ASN A 107 11.86 -5.28 -15.29
C ASN A 107 11.95 -5.78 -16.73
N ASN A 108 10.84 -6.20 -17.35
CA ASN A 108 10.86 -6.63 -18.74
C ASN A 108 11.09 -5.44 -19.69
N ARG A 109 10.48 -4.28 -19.40
CA ARG A 109 10.58 -3.09 -20.25
C ARG A 109 11.91 -2.33 -20.13
N TRP A 110 12.46 -2.20 -18.92
CA TRP A 110 13.64 -1.36 -18.65
C TRP A 110 14.82 -2.10 -17.98
N GLY A 111 14.66 -3.38 -17.68
CA GLY A 111 15.66 -4.19 -16.98
C GLY A 111 15.60 -4.06 -15.46
N ASN A 112 16.17 -5.05 -14.77
CA ASN A 112 16.10 -5.18 -13.31
C ASN A 112 16.66 -3.95 -12.57
N SER A 113 17.79 -3.40 -13.03
CA SER A 113 18.42 -2.25 -12.38
C SER A 113 17.53 -1.02 -12.39
N VAL A 114 16.82 -0.75 -13.48
CA VAL A 114 15.91 0.39 -13.56
C VAL A 114 14.70 0.16 -12.67
N ALA A 115 14.11 -1.04 -12.69
CA ALA A 115 12.98 -1.39 -11.81
C ALA A 115 13.32 -1.21 -10.32
N ILE A 116 14.46 -1.72 -9.87
CA ILE A 116 14.92 -1.56 -8.47
C ILE A 116 15.05 -0.09 -8.10
N LEU A 117 15.76 0.70 -8.92
CA LEU A 117 16.00 2.12 -8.66
C LEU A 117 14.72 2.97 -8.72
N THR A 118 13.75 2.60 -9.57
CA THR A 118 12.43 3.24 -9.58
C THR A 118 11.66 2.94 -8.30
N GLY A 119 11.73 1.71 -7.78
CA GLY A 119 11.18 1.37 -6.47
C GLY A 119 11.81 2.20 -5.35
N ASP A 120 13.15 2.31 -5.32
CA ASP A 120 13.89 3.10 -4.34
C ASP A 120 13.52 4.58 -4.38
N TYR A 121 13.31 5.11 -5.58
CA TYR A 121 12.85 6.49 -5.79
C TYR A 121 11.45 6.71 -5.20
N LEU A 122 10.51 5.79 -5.43
CA LEU A 122 9.16 5.88 -4.86
C LEU A 122 9.19 5.80 -3.33
N PHE A 123 10.07 4.96 -2.76
CA PHE A 123 10.34 4.93 -1.31
C PHE A 123 10.88 6.27 -0.80
N ALA A 124 11.79 6.91 -1.52
CA ALA A 124 12.31 8.23 -1.16
C ALA A 124 11.20 9.30 -1.17
N LYS A 125 10.27 9.24 -2.13
CA LYS A 125 9.09 10.13 -2.18
C LYS A 125 8.13 9.90 -1.02
N ALA A 126 7.84 8.65 -0.69
CA ALA A 126 7.05 8.31 0.49
C ALA A 126 7.72 8.79 1.79
N SER A 127 9.04 8.71 1.88
CA SER A 127 9.82 9.15 3.04
C SER A 127 9.77 10.67 3.24
N GLN A 128 9.71 11.46 2.17
CA GLN A 128 9.53 12.92 2.27
C GLN A 128 8.17 13.26 2.89
N LEU A 129 7.09 12.67 2.39
CA LEU A 129 5.75 12.84 2.97
C LEU A 129 5.71 12.43 4.45
N LEU A 130 6.34 11.30 4.80
CA LEU A 130 6.41 10.83 6.19
C LEU A 130 7.16 11.80 7.10
N ALA A 131 8.21 12.46 6.61
CA ALA A 131 8.94 13.45 7.38
C ALA A 131 8.04 14.63 7.78
N ASP A 132 7.15 15.06 6.88
CA ASP A 132 6.17 16.12 7.13
C ASP A 132 5.05 15.68 8.09
N LEU A 133 4.70 14.38 8.10
CA LEU A 133 3.75 13.78 9.05
C LEU A 133 4.32 13.62 10.47
N GLY A 134 5.65 13.64 10.61
CA GLY A 134 6.35 13.60 11.88
C GLY A 134 6.88 12.22 12.29
N PRO A 135 7.66 12.17 13.39
CA PRO A 135 8.50 11.02 13.73
C PRO A 135 7.74 9.75 14.08
N GLU A 136 6.49 9.85 14.56
CA GLU A 136 5.66 8.69 14.84
C GLU A 136 5.23 7.99 13.54
N ALA A 137 4.85 8.77 12.51
CA ALA A 137 4.50 8.24 11.21
C ALA A 137 5.70 7.56 10.54
N VAL A 138 6.88 8.21 10.57
CA VAL A 138 8.14 7.63 10.09
C VAL A 138 8.43 6.29 10.78
N ARG A 139 8.28 6.22 12.12
CA ARG A 139 8.54 5.00 12.88
C ARG A 139 7.54 3.88 12.56
N LEU A 140 6.27 4.22 12.38
CA LEU A 140 5.24 3.26 11.99
C LEU A 140 5.54 2.68 10.60
N GLN A 141 5.88 3.53 9.64
CA GLN A 141 6.27 3.09 8.30
C GLN A 141 7.51 2.20 8.35
N ALA A 142 8.57 2.62 9.06
CA ALA A 142 9.82 1.85 9.13
C ALA A 142 9.60 0.43 9.66
N LYS A 143 8.80 0.28 10.73
CA LYS A 143 8.41 -1.03 11.27
C LYS A 143 7.59 -1.86 10.27
N THR A 144 6.68 -1.21 9.55
CA THR A 144 5.87 -1.87 8.52
C THR A 144 6.73 -2.38 7.39
N PHE A 145 7.67 -1.56 6.91
CA PHE A 145 8.56 -1.92 5.82
C PHE A 145 9.56 -3.00 6.22
N GLU A 146 10.15 -2.92 7.42
CA GLU A 146 10.97 -4.00 7.98
C GLU A 146 10.22 -5.34 7.98
N ARG A 147 8.97 -5.33 8.48
CA ARG A 147 8.12 -6.52 8.52
C ARG A 147 7.81 -7.06 7.11
N LEU A 148 7.50 -6.17 6.16
CA LEU A 148 7.24 -6.53 4.78
C LEU A 148 8.45 -7.21 4.14
N VAL A 149 9.65 -6.64 4.29
CA VAL A 149 10.89 -7.20 3.77
C VAL A 149 11.19 -8.56 4.40
N ILE A 150 10.97 -8.72 5.71
CA ILE A 150 11.10 -10.04 6.37
C ILE A 150 10.10 -11.04 5.79
N GLY A 151 8.86 -10.62 5.52
CA GLY A 151 7.85 -11.44 4.86
C GLY A 151 8.30 -11.93 3.48
N GLN A 152 8.86 -11.04 2.66
CA GLN A 152 9.41 -11.36 1.33
C GLN A 152 10.59 -12.35 1.41
N ILE A 153 11.49 -12.16 2.40
CA ILE A 153 12.61 -13.06 2.62
C ILE A 153 12.11 -14.47 3.01
N ASN A 154 11.13 -14.55 3.90
CA ASN A 154 10.55 -15.82 4.34
C ASN A 154 9.84 -16.56 3.20
N GLU A 155 9.15 -15.84 2.32
CA GLU A 155 8.56 -16.41 1.09
C GLU A 155 9.64 -17.06 0.21
N THR A 156 10.78 -16.37 0.03
CA THR A 156 11.87 -16.80 -0.85
C THR A 156 12.71 -17.94 -0.27
N GLN A 157 12.98 -17.93 1.04
CA GLN A 157 13.80 -18.97 1.70
C GLN A 157 13.05 -20.28 1.94
N GLY A 158 11.73 -20.28 1.78
CA GLY A 158 10.87 -21.41 2.01
C GLY A 158 10.55 -21.65 3.48
N LYS A 159 9.95 -22.80 3.75
CA LYS A 159 9.25 -23.09 5.01
C LYS A 159 10.10 -22.85 6.26
N THR A 160 9.60 -21.99 7.15
CA THR A 160 10.19 -21.76 8.49
C THR A 160 10.19 -23.04 9.33
N ALA A 161 11.32 -23.32 9.99
CA ALA A 161 11.46 -24.50 10.84
C ALA A 161 10.42 -24.50 11.98
N GLY A 162 9.77 -25.66 12.18
CA GLY A 162 8.79 -25.86 13.26
C GLY A 162 7.35 -25.41 12.96
N LEU A 163 7.10 -24.71 11.84
CA LEU A 163 5.73 -24.36 11.43
C LEU A 163 5.10 -25.46 10.57
N SER A 164 3.76 -25.50 10.49
CA SER A 164 3.09 -26.20 9.39
C SER A 164 3.20 -25.40 8.08
N MET A 165 2.85 -25.99 6.94
CA MET A 165 2.87 -25.26 5.67
C MET A 165 1.82 -24.14 5.64
N ILE A 166 0.65 -24.40 6.23
CA ILE A 166 -0.44 -23.43 6.34
C ILE A 166 -0.03 -22.28 7.27
N ASP A 167 0.58 -22.58 8.42
CA ASP A 167 1.01 -21.54 9.37
C ASP A 167 2.13 -20.67 8.77
N HIS A 168 3.08 -21.27 8.06
CA HIS A 168 4.11 -20.53 7.36
C HIS A 168 3.51 -19.62 6.27
N TYR A 169 2.60 -20.14 5.44
CA TYR A 169 1.91 -19.36 4.43
C TYR A 169 1.13 -18.18 5.04
N LEU A 170 0.33 -18.42 6.08
CA LEU A 170 -0.43 -17.36 6.77
C LEU A 170 0.51 -16.31 7.38
N GLN A 171 1.67 -16.71 7.89
CA GLN A 171 2.68 -15.79 8.40
C GLN A 171 3.26 -14.92 7.28
N VAL A 172 3.67 -15.52 6.15
CA VAL A 172 4.20 -14.81 4.99
C VAL A 172 3.19 -13.79 4.47
N VAL A 173 1.95 -14.22 4.23
CA VAL A 173 0.87 -13.35 3.77
C VAL A 173 0.58 -12.22 4.75
N SER A 174 0.58 -12.52 6.05
CA SER A 174 0.38 -11.52 7.09
C SER A 174 1.51 -10.48 7.11
N ASP A 175 2.75 -10.90 6.90
CA ASP A 175 3.92 -10.02 6.97
C ASP A 175 4.12 -9.21 5.69
N LYS A 176 3.87 -9.80 4.51
CA LYS A 176 4.00 -9.12 3.20
C LYS A 176 2.78 -8.25 2.90
N THR A 177 1.62 -8.86 2.63
CA THR A 177 0.41 -8.15 2.19
C THR A 177 -0.37 -7.55 3.35
N GLY A 178 -0.55 -8.32 4.43
CA GLY A 178 -1.32 -7.93 5.61
C GLY A 178 -0.77 -6.71 6.34
N SER A 179 0.55 -6.62 6.47
CA SER A 179 1.23 -5.57 7.24
C SER A 179 0.93 -4.17 6.70
N LEU A 180 1.05 -3.96 5.39
CA LEU A 180 0.84 -2.65 4.79
C LEU A 180 -0.64 -2.25 4.80
N ILE A 181 -1.57 -3.20 4.63
CA ILE A 181 -3.01 -2.94 4.74
C ILE A 181 -3.41 -2.61 6.18
N ALA A 182 -2.83 -3.30 7.17
CA ALA A 182 -3.00 -2.97 8.59
C ALA A 182 -2.51 -1.55 8.89
N THR A 183 -1.35 -1.17 8.32
CA THR A 183 -0.78 0.17 8.47
C THR A 183 -1.63 1.25 7.79
N SER A 184 -2.25 0.99 6.63
CA SER A 184 -3.21 1.90 6.01
C SER A 184 -4.40 2.20 6.94
N ALA A 185 -5.03 1.17 7.50
CA ALA A 185 -6.11 1.35 8.47
C ALA A 185 -5.63 2.09 9.74
N ARG A 186 -4.43 1.76 10.23
CA ARG A 186 -3.86 2.40 11.42
C ARG A 186 -3.57 3.88 11.19
N PHE A 187 -2.99 4.26 10.05
CA PHE A 187 -2.70 5.66 9.73
C PHE A 187 -3.95 6.52 9.74
N GLY A 188 -5.00 6.07 9.06
CA GLY A 188 -6.27 6.80 9.00
C GLY A 188 -6.86 7.06 10.38
N ALA A 189 -6.96 6.01 11.20
CA ALA A 189 -7.50 6.11 12.55
C ALA A 189 -6.61 6.95 13.50
N LEU A 190 -5.30 6.80 13.41
CA LEU A 190 -4.34 7.50 14.27
C LEU A 190 -4.34 9.00 13.97
N LEU A 191 -4.22 9.39 12.71
CA LEU A 191 -4.10 10.79 12.30
C LEU A 191 -5.42 11.55 12.41
N SER A 192 -6.56 10.88 12.28
CA SER A 192 -7.87 11.47 12.59
C SER A 192 -8.08 11.71 14.09
N GLY A 193 -7.23 11.13 14.94
CA GLY A 193 -7.33 11.20 16.40
C GLY A 193 -8.47 10.35 16.95
N ALA A 194 -8.77 9.21 16.32
CA ALA A 194 -9.69 8.22 16.88
C ALA A 194 -9.15 7.69 18.23
N GLU A 195 -10.04 7.15 19.06
CA GLU A 195 -9.64 6.58 20.35
C GLU A 195 -8.59 5.45 20.17
N PRO A 196 -7.60 5.31 21.07
CA PRO A 196 -6.56 4.29 20.95
C PRO A 196 -7.09 2.87 20.75
N LYS A 197 -8.20 2.53 21.42
CA LYS A 197 -8.88 1.24 21.26
C LYS A 197 -9.38 1.03 19.83
N VAL A 198 -9.90 2.07 19.19
CA VAL A 198 -10.39 2.01 17.80
C VAL A 198 -9.22 1.87 16.83
N VAL A 199 -8.12 2.61 17.05
CA VAL A 199 -6.88 2.46 16.27
C VAL A 199 -6.39 1.01 16.27
N ASP A 200 -6.34 0.37 17.45
CA ASP A 200 -5.90 -1.02 17.56
C ASP A 200 -6.86 -2.03 16.93
N VAL A 201 -8.18 -1.81 17.05
CA VAL A 201 -9.19 -2.64 16.39
C VAL A 201 -9.06 -2.53 14.88
N LEU A 202 -8.92 -1.32 14.33
CA LEU A 202 -8.78 -1.10 12.90
C LEU A 202 -7.45 -1.64 12.35
N THR A 203 -6.38 -1.57 13.14
CA THR A 203 -5.09 -2.20 12.78
C THR A 203 -5.27 -3.72 12.59
N LYS A 204 -5.90 -4.41 13.56
CA LYS A 204 -6.16 -5.85 13.49
C LYS A 204 -7.13 -6.21 12.36
N PHE A 205 -8.15 -5.38 12.16
CA PHE A 205 -9.09 -5.54 11.06
C PHE A 205 -8.36 -5.46 9.71
N GLY A 206 -7.52 -4.43 9.49
CA GLY A 206 -6.75 -4.27 8.27
C GLY A 206 -5.83 -5.46 7.99
N GLU A 207 -5.17 -5.99 9.02
CA GLU A 207 -4.35 -7.20 8.88
C GLU A 207 -5.17 -8.41 8.42
N LYS A 208 -6.33 -8.65 9.03
CA LYS A 208 -7.22 -9.77 8.63
C LYS A 208 -7.81 -9.58 7.23
N VAL A 209 -8.16 -8.35 6.86
CA VAL A 209 -8.58 -8.02 5.49
C VAL A 209 -7.45 -8.30 4.50
N GLY A 210 -6.22 -7.91 4.82
CA GLY A 210 -5.08 -8.16 3.94
C GLY A 210 -4.76 -9.64 3.75
N ILE A 211 -4.86 -10.44 4.82
CA ILE A 211 -4.71 -11.89 4.74
C ILE A 211 -5.82 -12.50 3.87
N ALA A 212 -7.08 -12.14 4.11
CA ALA A 212 -8.20 -12.65 3.32
C ALA A 212 -8.11 -12.23 1.85
N PHE A 213 -7.65 -11.01 1.58
CA PHE A 213 -7.44 -10.50 0.23
C PHE A 213 -6.40 -11.33 -0.52
N GLN A 214 -5.25 -11.60 0.08
CA GLN A 214 -4.21 -12.39 -0.58
C GLN A 214 -4.62 -13.84 -0.79
N ILE A 215 -5.31 -14.46 0.17
CA ILE A 215 -5.86 -15.81 -0.01
C ILE A 215 -6.80 -15.86 -1.22
N ALA A 216 -7.65 -14.83 -1.39
CA ALA A 216 -8.55 -14.76 -2.53
C ALA A 216 -7.79 -14.52 -3.85
N ASP A 217 -6.75 -13.68 -3.84
CA ASP A 217 -5.88 -13.41 -5.00
C ASP A 217 -5.18 -14.70 -5.46
N ASP A 218 -4.53 -15.40 -4.53
CA ASP A 218 -3.82 -16.66 -4.80
C ASP A 218 -4.76 -17.76 -5.32
N LEU A 219 -6.03 -17.77 -4.93
CA LEU A 219 -7.04 -18.71 -5.44
C LEU A 219 -7.56 -18.35 -6.83
N LEU A 220 -7.51 -17.07 -7.22
CA LEU A 220 -7.93 -16.59 -8.53
C LEU A 220 -6.81 -16.71 -9.58
N ASP A 221 -5.56 -16.76 -9.14
CA ASP A 221 -4.37 -16.94 -9.98
C ASP A 221 -4.05 -18.41 -10.32
N VAL A 222 -4.87 -19.37 -9.85
CA VAL A 222 -4.82 -20.81 -10.22
C VAL A 222 -5.64 -21.09 -11.48
#